data_AF-A0A6L8HU47-F1
#
_entry.id   AF-A0A6L8HU47-F1
#
_cell.length_a   1.000
_cell.length_b   1.000
_cell.length_c   1.000
_cell.angle_alpha   90.00
_cell.angle_beta   90.00
_cell.angle_gamma   90.00
#
_symmetry.space_group_name_H-M   'P 1'
#
loop_
_entity.id
_entity.type
_entity.pdbx_description
1 polymer ?
#
loop_
_entity_poly.entity_id
_entity_poly.type
_entity_poly.pdbx_seq_one_letter_code
_entity_poly.pdbx_strand_id
1 'polypeptide(L)'
;MRTSGDAPSIVARVCSVNGNDTTTGIGSCRMRPPCSAASLRSRPRSRSRPPSPTITRMPESRDRFEAAALRVHTASTLEYFGMPAADAAIAAEVLVDADLKGIESHGIAHLTWHGGYVPGLRDGRVNPTPTVRILRETPATLALDGDGGMGVVVAVDAMDRCIARAEATGIGMVTIRNGRHFGAAGYYAERAAARGLIGMASCNTPVLAVPAGGAERAFGTNPLAFAAPIEGREPFSLDMATTAVAGGKLEIAGRQGKRLPAGWAVDDEGRSTDDPSALG
;
A
#
# COMPACT_ATOMS: atom_id res chain seq x y z
N MET A 1 -29.36 -2.73 -42.85
CA MET A 1 -29.52 -1.71 -41.80
C MET A 1 -29.43 -2.43 -40.46
N ARG A 2 -28.21 -2.56 -39.91
CA ARG A 2 -27.94 -3.26 -38.63
C ARG A 2 -27.94 -2.21 -37.53
N THR A 3 -28.75 -2.40 -36.49
CA THR A 3 -28.71 -1.62 -35.26
C THR A 3 -27.67 -2.24 -34.33
N SER A 4 -26.48 -1.64 -34.25
CA SER A 4 -25.45 -1.95 -33.26
C SER A 4 -25.81 -1.27 -31.95
N GLY A 5 -26.35 -2.06 -31.02
CA GLY A 5 -26.54 -1.70 -29.62
C GLY A 5 -25.70 -2.63 -28.76
N ASP A 6 -24.38 -2.58 -28.92
CA ASP A 6 -23.46 -3.25 -27.99
C ASP A 6 -23.28 -2.33 -26.79
N ALA A 7 -23.95 -2.68 -25.69
CA ALA A 7 -23.61 -2.15 -24.38
C ALA A 7 -22.15 -2.51 -24.07
N PRO A 8 -21.32 -1.61 -23.52
CA PRO A 8 -19.94 -1.94 -23.19
C PRO A 8 -19.96 -3.05 -22.13
N SER A 9 -19.48 -4.23 -22.51
CA SER A 9 -19.24 -5.33 -21.58
C SER A 9 -18.26 -4.86 -20.50
N ILE A 10 -18.73 -4.68 -19.28
CA ILE A 10 -17.88 -4.48 -18.10
C ILE A 10 -17.13 -5.79 -17.87
N VAL A 11 -15.91 -5.89 -18.37
CA VAL A 11 -15.01 -7.03 -18.10
C VAL A 11 -14.24 -6.72 -16.82
N ALA A 12 -14.67 -7.30 -15.70
CA ALA A 12 -13.93 -7.29 -14.44
C ALA A 12 -12.62 -8.10 -14.59
N ARG A 13 -11.47 -7.47 -14.34
CA ARG A 13 -10.13 -8.04 -14.53
C ARG A 13 -9.32 -7.78 -13.25
N VAL A 14 -8.80 -8.84 -12.62
CA VAL A 14 -8.26 -8.82 -11.24
C VAL A 14 -6.77 -9.13 -11.24
N CYS A 15 -5.93 -8.18 -10.79
CA CYS A 15 -4.51 -8.41 -10.51
C CYS A 15 -4.24 -8.44 -8.98
N SER A 16 -3.32 -9.30 -8.53
CA SER A 16 -3.05 -9.54 -7.09
C SER A 16 -1.57 -9.82 -6.85
N VAL A 17 -0.83 -8.86 -6.31
CA VAL A 17 0.63 -8.95 -6.08
C VAL A 17 0.93 -9.50 -4.66
N ASN A 18 0.92 -10.82 -4.48
CA ASN A 18 1.18 -11.42 -3.16
C ASN A 18 2.68 -11.47 -2.79
N GLY A 19 3.15 -10.47 -2.04
CA GLY A 19 4.48 -10.45 -1.44
C GLY A 19 4.74 -11.52 -0.36
N ASN A 20 6.01 -11.82 -0.17
CA ASN A 20 6.73 -12.65 0.82
C ASN A 20 6.16 -13.86 1.60
N ASP A 21 7.01 -14.89 1.65
CA ASP A 21 7.10 -16.00 2.62
C ASP A 21 7.51 -15.47 4.01
N THR A 22 6.67 -15.72 5.02
CA THR A 22 7.12 -15.78 6.41
C THR A 22 6.51 -17.03 7.04
N THR A 23 7.30 -18.09 7.12
CA THR A 23 7.06 -19.22 8.02
C THR A 23 7.27 -18.72 9.44
N THR A 24 6.20 -18.22 10.06
CA THR A 24 6.17 -17.99 11.51
C THR A 24 4.89 -18.62 12.04
N GLY A 25 5.06 -19.59 12.94
CA GLY A 25 4.01 -20.49 13.39
C GLY A 25 2.77 -19.76 13.90
N ILE A 26 1.61 -20.29 13.50
CA ILE A 26 0.30 -19.85 13.99
C ILE A 26 0.25 -20.16 15.49
N GLY A 27 0.59 -19.18 16.32
CA GLY A 27 0.30 -19.20 17.75
C GLY A 27 -1.21 -19.19 17.96
N SER A 28 -1.71 -20.03 18.87
CA SER A 28 -3.14 -20.17 19.15
C SER A 28 -3.73 -18.84 19.65
N CYS A 29 -4.52 -18.18 18.80
CA CYS A 29 -5.28 -16.98 19.15
C CYS A 29 -6.22 -17.30 20.32
N ARG A 30 -5.96 -16.73 21.50
CA ARG A 30 -6.86 -16.86 22.65
C ARG A 30 -8.07 -15.94 22.43
N MET A 31 -9.15 -16.53 21.92
CA MET A 31 -10.46 -15.87 21.86
C MET A 31 -11.01 -15.62 23.28
N ARG A 32 -11.49 -14.40 23.54
CA ARG A 32 -12.28 -14.11 24.74
C ARG A 32 -13.69 -14.71 24.61
N PRO A 33 -14.30 -15.19 25.71
CA PRO A 33 -15.73 -15.53 25.71
C PRO A 33 -16.59 -14.25 25.57
N PRO A 34 -17.82 -14.37 25.04
CA PRO A 34 -18.71 -13.23 24.84
C PRO A 34 -19.06 -12.57 26.18
N CYS A 35 -18.98 -11.26 26.22
CA CYS A 35 -19.32 -10.45 27.39
C CYS A 35 -20.83 -10.57 27.66
N SER A 36 -21.20 -10.98 28.88
CA SER A 36 -22.61 -11.10 29.30
C SER A 36 -23.32 -9.75 29.27
N ALA A 37 -24.55 -9.72 28.76
CA ALA A 37 -25.40 -8.55 28.71
C ALA A 37 -25.69 -7.99 30.11
N ALA A 38 -24.95 -6.93 30.49
CA ALA A 38 -25.22 -6.16 31.70
C ALA A 38 -26.11 -4.95 31.38
N SER A 39 -27.12 -4.76 32.23
CA SER A 39 -28.25 -3.84 32.13
C SER A 39 -27.90 -2.41 31.68
N LEU A 40 -28.64 -1.90 30.68
CA LEU A 40 -28.73 -0.50 30.32
C LEU A 40 -29.30 0.32 31.49
N ARG A 41 -28.43 0.96 32.28
CA ARG A 41 -28.83 2.09 33.15
C ARG A 41 -28.61 3.39 32.39
N SER A 42 -29.67 4.20 32.30
CA SER A 42 -29.67 5.52 31.67
C SER A 42 -28.69 6.46 32.38
N ARG A 43 -27.71 6.97 31.63
CA ARG A 43 -26.77 8.00 32.11
C ARG A 43 -27.41 9.38 32.05
N PRO A 44 -27.22 10.26 33.05
CA PRO A 44 -27.73 11.62 33.01
C PRO A 44 -26.97 12.45 31.96
N ARG A 45 -27.71 13.23 31.18
CA ARG A 45 -27.18 14.18 30.19
C ARG A 45 -26.72 15.46 30.89
N SER A 46 -25.41 15.60 31.10
CA SER A 46 -24.69 16.87 30.92
C SER A 46 -23.19 16.68 31.15
N ARG A 47 -22.40 16.71 30.06
CA ARG A 47 -21.00 17.13 30.10
C ARG A 47 -20.76 17.96 28.86
N SER A 48 -20.28 19.19 29.07
CA SER A 48 -19.89 20.13 28.03
C SER A 48 -18.89 19.47 27.08
N ARG A 49 -19.04 19.74 25.78
CA ARG A 49 -18.13 19.29 24.72
C ARG A 49 -16.72 19.81 25.07
N PRO A 50 -15.68 18.95 25.14
CA PRO A 50 -14.32 19.46 25.27
C PRO A 50 -14.02 20.39 24.09
N PRO A 51 -13.22 21.45 24.29
CA PRO A 51 -12.81 22.32 23.20
C PRO A 51 -12.18 21.46 22.10
N SER A 52 -12.56 21.71 20.85
CA SER A 52 -11.90 21.09 19.70
C SER A 52 -10.39 21.31 19.85
N PRO A 53 -9.55 20.26 19.67
CA PRO A 53 -8.11 20.45 19.76
C PRO A 53 -7.72 21.54 18.77
N THR A 54 -7.07 22.58 19.28
CA THR A 54 -6.44 23.60 18.45
C THR A 54 -5.51 22.87 17.50
N ILE A 55 -5.87 22.82 16.23
CA ILE A 55 -4.98 22.34 15.18
C ILE A 55 -3.80 23.32 15.21
N THR A 56 -2.68 22.91 15.81
CA THR A 56 -1.41 23.61 15.68
C THR A 56 -1.17 23.75 14.18
N ARG A 57 -1.29 24.98 13.65
CA ARG A 57 -0.96 25.29 12.26
C ARG A 57 0.46 24.78 12.02
N MET A 58 0.60 23.94 10.99
CA MET A 58 1.90 23.56 10.49
C MET A 58 2.71 24.82 10.15
N PRO A 59 4.05 24.81 10.25
CA PRO A 59 4.85 25.92 9.76
C PRO A 59 4.40 26.27 8.33
N GLU A 60 4.06 27.54 8.12
CA GLU A 60 3.29 28.02 6.96
C GLU A 60 4.05 27.95 5.63
N SER A 61 5.30 27.50 5.62
CA SER A 61 6.08 27.27 4.39
C SER A 61 6.71 25.88 4.39
N ARG A 62 6.04 24.91 3.74
CA ARG A 62 6.74 23.73 3.21
C ARG A 62 7.41 24.16 1.91
N ASP A 63 8.70 23.88 1.78
CA ASP A 63 9.40 24.09 0.52
C ASP A 63 8.71 23.28 -0.58
N ARG A 64 8.52 23.91 -1.74
CA ARG A 64 7.92 23.30 -2.92
C ARG A 64 9.02 22.97 -3.91
N PHE A 65 8.95 21.78 -4.47
CA PHE A 65 9.90 21.29 -5.45
C PHE A 65 9.15 20.89 -6.72
N GLU A 66 9.77 21.16 -7.87
CA GLU A 66 9.25 20.74 -9.16
C GLU A 66 9.29 19.20 -9.27
N ALA A 67 8.18 18.60 -9.68
CA ALA A 67 8.06 17.15 -9.77
C ALA A 67 9.08 16.54 -10.76
N ALA A 68 9.40 17.26 -11.84
CA ALA A 68 10.44 16.85 -12.79
C ALA A 68 11.83 16.80 -12.13
N ALA A 69 12.17 17.80 -11.31
CA ALA A 69 13.44 17.83 -10.59
C ALA A 69 13.53 16.70 -9.55
N LEU A 70 12.42 16.41 -8.86
CA LEU A 70 12.35 15.29 -7.91
C LEU A 70 12.53 13.92 -8.58
N ARG A 71 11.96 13.72 -9.77
CA ARG A 71 12.17 12.49 -10.55
C ARG A 71 13.65 12.30 -10.90
N VAL A 72 14.30 13.33 -11.43
CA VAL A 72 15.73 13.29 -11.76
C VAL A 72 16.57 13.00 -10.52
N HIS A 73 16.34 13.75 -9.43
CA HIS A 73 17.07 13.56 -8.19
C HIS A 73 16.92 12.14 -7.62
N THR A 74 15.69 11.61 -7.63
CA THR A 74 15.40 10.27 -7.11
C THR A 74 16.06 9.20 -7.97
N ALA A 75 15.95 9.29 -9.30
CA ALA A 75 16.56 8.35 -10.23
C ALA A 75 18.10 8.35 -10.10
N SER A 76 18.74 9.52 -10.15
CA SER A 76 20.20 9.63 -10.01
C SER A 76 20.71 9.11 -8.66
N THR A 77 19.93 9.28 -7.58
CA THR A 77 20.25 8.71 -6.28
C THR A 77 20.23 7.18 -6.32
N LEU A 78 19.22 6.57 -6.95
CA LEU A 78 19.10 5.13 -7.06
C LEU A 78 20.17 4.52 -7.99
N GLU A 79 20.51 5.21 -9.09
CA GLU A 79 21.62 4.85 -9.97
C GLU A 79 22.97 4.83 -9.24
N TYR A 80 23.20 5.80 -8.36
CA TYR A 80 24.40 5.82 -7.51
C TYR A 80 24.52 4.54 -6.64
N PHE A 81 23.39 3.96 -6.24
CA PHE A 81 23.34 2.67 -5.52
C PHE A 81 23.31 1.44 -6.44
N GLY A 82 23.62 1.60 -7.72
CA GLY A 82 23.83 0.51 -8.67
C GLY A 82 22.58 0.02 -9.39
N MET A 83 21.44 0.72 -9.27
CA MET A 83 20.27 0.40 -10.07
C MET A 83 20.49 0.79 -11.55
N PRO A 84 20.04 -0.02 -12.51
CA PRO A 84 20.02 0.38 -13.92
C PRO A 84 19.16 1.65 -14.11
N ALA A 85 19.56 2.53 -15.03
CA ALA A 85 18.87 3.80 -15.27
C ALA A 85 17.36 3.65 -15.56
N ALA A 86 16.97 2.60 -16.30
CA ALA A 86 15.57 2.31 -16.59
C ALA A 86 14.77 1.98 -15.31
N ASP A 87 15.33 1.15 -14.43
CA ASP A 87 14.69 0.75 -13.18
C ASP A 87 14.65 1.90 -12.18
N ALA A 88 15.71 2.71 -12.12
CA ALA A 88 15.78 3.90 -11.29
C ALA A 88 14.72 4.95 -11.73
N ALA A 89 14.51 5.11 -13.03
CA ALA A 89 13.47 5.99 -13.57
C ALA A 89 12.06 5.49 -13.21
N ILE A 90 11.80 4.18 -13.29
CA ILE A 90 10.52 3.59 -12.86
C ILE A 90 10.28 3.86 -11.38
N ALA A 91 11.27 3.58 -10.53
CA ALA A 91 11.16 3.79 -9.09
C ALA A 91 10.91 5.27 -8.75
N ALA A 92 11.61 6.19 -9.43
CA ALA A 92 11.41 7.62 -9.27
C ALA A 92 9.99 8.07 -9.67
N GLU A 93 9.45 7.54 -10.77
CA GLU A 93 8.09 7.85 -11.20
C GLU A 93 7.06 7.43 -10.15
N VAL A 94 7.14 6.18 -9.67
CA VAL A 94 6.18 5.64 -8.69
C VAL A 94 6.20 6.45 -7.38
N LEU A 95 7.39 6.83 -6.89
CA LEU A 95 7.52 7.60 -5.67
C LEU A 95 7.01 9.04 -5.83
N VAL A 96 7.33 9.70 -6.94
CA VAL A 96 6.88 11.08 -7.18
C VAL A 96 5.38 11.13 -7.47
N ASP A 97 4.81 10.13 -8.14
CA ASP A 97 3.36 10.00 -8.34
C ASP A 97 2.61 9.93 -6.99
N ALA A 98 3.12 9.16 -6.03
CA ALA A 98 2.55 9.10 -4.70
C ALA A 98 2.56 10.49 -4.01
N ASP A 99 3.63 11.26 -4.13
CA ASP A 99 3.68 12.63 -3.61
C ASP A 99 2.69 13.57 -4.31
N LEU A 100 2.57 13.48 -5.64
CA LEU A 100 1.62 14.27 -6.42
C LEU A 100 0.17 14.00 -6.04
N LYS A 101 -0.15 12.76 -5.64
CA LYS A 101 -1.46 12.35 -5.14
C LYS A 101 -1.67 12.65 -3.65
N GLY A 102 -0.67 13.24 -2.98
CA GLY A 102 -0.73 13.55 -1.55
C GLY A 102 -0.61 12.32 -0.64
N ILE A 103 -0.12 11.19 -1.17
CA ILE A 103 0.18 9.97 -0.42
C ILE A 103 1.60 10.09 0.13
N GLU A 104 1.83 11.10 0.99
CA GLU A 104 3.16 11.44 1.55
C GLU A 104 3.86 10.23 2.22
N SER A 105 3.05 9.30 2.75
CA SER A 105 3.51 8.06 3.37
C SER A 105 4.06 7.00 2.42
N HIS A 106 4.09 7.22 1.10
CA HIS A 106 4.64 6.26 0.12
C HIS A 106 5.44 6.95 -0.99
N GLY A 107 5.73 8.25 -0.84
CA GLY A 107 6.50 9.04 -1.80
C GLY A 107 8.00 9.07 -1.54
N ILE A 108 8.69 10.11 -2.05
CA ILE A 108 10.17 10.19 -2.01
C ILE A 108 10.75 10.18 -0.60
N ALA A 109 9.95 10.53 0.42
CA ALA A 109 10.37 10.48 1.82
C ALA A 109 10.85 9.07 2.23
N HIS A 110 10.30 8.01 1.62
CA HIS A 110 10.73 6.62 1.87
C HIS A 110 12.17 6.34 1.45
N LEU A 111 12.70 7.09 0.49
CA LEU A 111 14.03 6.87 -0.06
C LEU A 111 15.09 6.84 1.05
N THR A 112 14.95 7.67 2.08
CA THR A 112 16.00 7.89 3.09
C THR A 112 15.96 6.94 4.29
N TRP A 113 14.80 6.38 4.64
CA TRP A 113 14.63 5.62 5.90
C TRP A 113 14.02 4.23 5.72
N HIS A 114 13.23 4.00 4.66
CA HIS A 114 12.52 2.74 4.52
C HIS A 114 13.45 1.65 3.96
N GLY A 115 13.50 0.49 4.62
CA GLY A 115 14.43 -0.62 4.31
C GLY A 115 14.26 -1.27 2.93
N GLY A 116 13.22 -0.91 2.19
CA GLY A 116 13.01 -1.30 0.79
C GLY A 116 13.67 -0.38 -0.25
N TYR A 117 14.35 0.68 0.17
CA TYR A 117 14.97 1.70 -0.71
C TYR A 117 16.47 1.88 -0.38
N VAL A 118 17.00 3.10 -0.25
CA VAL A 118 18.44 3.34 -0.06
C VAL A 118 19.03 2.58 1.13
N PRO A 119 18.39 2.52 2.31
CA PRO A 119 18.93 1.71 3.40
C PRO A 119 19.11 0.23 3.03
N GLY A 120 18.13 -0.34 2.33
CA GLY A 120 18.17 -1.74 1.87
C GLY A 120 19.14 -2.00 0.72
N LEU A 121 19.34 -1.02 -0.16
CA LEU A 121 20.38 -1.07 -1.19
C LEU A 121 21.78 -1.01 -0.57
N ARG A 122 21.96 -0.13 0.43
CA ARG A 122 23.23 0.07 1.12
C ARG A 122 23.66 -1.17 1.92
N ASP A 123 22.73 -1.87 2.56
CA ASP A 123 23.02 -3.05 3.38
C ASP A 123 22.80 -4.40 2.65
N GLY A 124 22.45 -4.37 1.36
CA GLY A 124 22.32 -5.55 0.51
C GLY A 124 21.01 -6.33 0.68
N ARG A 125 20.03 -5.83 1.44
CA ARG A 125 18.69 -6.46 1.54
C ARG A 125 17.83 -6.29 0.30
N VAL A 126 18.10 -5.27 -0.51
CA VAL A 126 17.43 -5.01 -1.80
C VAL A 126 18.42 -5.30 -2.93
N ASN A 127 18.01 -6.15 -3.87
CA ASN A 127 18.79 -6.40 -5.07
C ASN A 127 18.60 -5.23 -6.06
N PRO A 128 19.68 -4.48 -6.41
CA PRO A 128 19.58 -3.35 -7.35
C PRO A 128 19.35 -3.77 -8.80
N THR A 129 19.68 -5.03 -9.14
CA THR A 129 19.61 -5.57 -10.51
C THR A 129 18.87 -6.91 -10.50
N PRO A 130 17.57 -6.93 -10.13
CA PRO A 130 16.83 -8.17 -9.96
C PRO A 130 16.61 -8.89 -11.29
N THR A 131 16.83 -10.20 -11.31
CA THR A 131 16.42 -11.05 -12.44
C THR A 131 15.06 -11.67 -12.13
N VAL A 132 13.98 -11.02 -12.56
CA VAL A 132 12.61 -11.53 -12.34
C VAL A 132 12.42 -12.86 -13.05
N ARG A 133 12.11 -13.92 -12.30
CA ARG A 133 11.95 -15.28 -12.85
C ARG A 133 10.49 -15.70 -12.88
N ILE A 134 10.11 -16.38 -13.96
CA ILE A 134 8.81 -17.04 -14.06
C ILE A 134 8.87 -18.37 -13.32
N LEU A 135 8.00 -18.53 -12.33
CA LEU A 135 7.83 -19.77 -11.56
C LEU A 135 6.76 -20.67 -12.17
N ARG A 136 5.69 -20.05 -12.69
CA ARG A 136 4.58 -20.75 -13.33
C ARG A 136 3.88 -19.80 -14.30
N GLU A 137 3.43 -20.35 -15.43
CA GLU A 137 2.75 -19.58 -16.47
C GLU A 137 1.57 -20.37 -17.05
N THR A 138 0.47 -19.67 -17.28
CA THR A 138 -0.67 -20.09 -18.10
C THR A 138 -1.06 -18.91 -19.01
N PRO A 139 -1.98 -19.06 -19.98
CA PRO A 139 -2.41 -17.93 -20.81
C PRO A 139 -2.87 -16.71 -19.98
N ALA A 140 -3.65 -16.95 -18.93
CA ALA A 140 -4.24 -15.90 -18.10
C ALA A 140 -3.49 -15.60 -16.80
N THR A 141 -2.55 -16.47 -16.36
CA THR A 141 -1.90 -16.32 -15.04
C THR A 141 -0.38 -16.42 -15.09
N LEU A 142 0.29 -15.72 -14.18
CA LEU A 142 1.75 -15.75 -14.02
C LEU A 142 2.12 -15.73 -12.54
N ALA A 143 3.07 -16.56 -12.14
CA ALA A 143 3.70 -16.49 -10.83
C ALA A 143 5.18 -16.12 -11.02
N LEU A 144 5.62 -15.08 -10.31
CA LEU A 144 6.94 -14.49 -10.43
C LEU A 144 7.74 -14.60 -9.12
N ASP A 145 9.05 -14.75 -9.25
CA ASP A 145 10.04 -14.52 -8.22
C ASP A 145 10.71 -13.16 -8.48
N GLY A 146 10.56 -12.22 -7.56
CA GLY A 146 11.08 -10.86 -7.68
C GLY A 146 12.57 -10.71 -7.37
N ASP A 147 13.26 -11.81 -6.99
CA ASP A 147 14.71 -11.84 -6.78
C ASP A 147 15.23 -10.79 -5.77
N GLY A 148 14.43 -10.50 -4.75
CA GLY A 148 14.73 -9.49 -3.74
C GLY A 148 14.77 -8.06 -4.27
N GLY A 149 14.28 -7.84 -5.49
CA GLY A 149 14.27 -6.56 -6.18
C GLY A 149 13.40 -5.52 -5.51
N MET A 150 13.71 -4.24 -5.81
CA MET A 150 12.91 -3.13 -5.34
C MET A 150 11.46 -3.25 -5.81
N GLY A 151 10.51 -3.26 -4.87
CA GLY A 151 9.12 -3.61 -5.15
C GLY A 151 8.46 -2.69 -6.18
N VAL A 152 8.79 -1.39 -6.14
CA VAL A 152 8.25 -0.41 -7.11
C VAL A 152 8.65 -0.68 -8.55
N VAL A 153 9.75 -1.40 -8.79
CA VAL A 153 10.20 -1.78 -10.13
C VAL A 153 9.56 -3.11 -10.52
N VAL A 154 9.68 -4.12 -9.66
CA VAL A 154 9.18 -5.48 -9.93
C VAL A 154 7.66 -5.49 -10.12
N ALA A 155 6.92 -4.67 -9.36
CA ALA A 155 5.47 -4.59 -9.47
C ALA A 155 4.98 -3.88 -10.75
N VAL A 156 5.76 -2.94 -11.30
CA VAL A 156 5.45 -2.33 -12.60
C VAL A 156 5.58 -3.36 -13.72
N ASP A 157 6.70 -4.08 -13.78
CA ASP A 157 6.91 -5.17 -14.75
C ASP A 157 5.80 -6.23 -14.64
N ALA A 158 5.45 -6.63 -13.41
CA ALA A 158 4.39 -7.60 -13.19
C ALA A 158 3.01 -7.09 -13.63
N MET A 159 2.68 -5.83 -13.37
CA MET A 159 1.41 -5.25 -13.81
C MET A 159 1.34 -5.14 -15.34
N ASP A 160 2.43 -4.77 -16.01
CA ASP A 160 2.49 -4.73 -17.47
C ASP A 160 2.27 -6.11 -18.10
N ARG A 161 2.90 -7.15 -17.54
CA ARG A 161 2.66 -8.54 -17.94
C ARG A 161 1.22 -8.97 -17.66
N CYS A 162 0.62 -8.47 -16.58
CA CYS A 162 -0.78 -8.73 -16.23
C CYS A 162 -1.73 -8.10 -17.26
N ILE A 163 -1.50 -6.83 -17.61
CA ILE A 163 -2.24 -6.08 -18.62
C ILE A 163 -2.18 -6.82 -19.96
N ALA A 164 -0.98 -7.20 -20.41
CA ALA A 164 -0.81 -7.91 -21.68
C ALA A 164 -1.61 -9.23 -21.73
N ARG A 165 -1.64 -10.00 -20.64
CA ARG A 165 -2.45 -11.22 -20.55
C ARG A 165 -3.94 -10.94 -20.55
N ALA A 166 -4.35 -9.88 -19.85
CA ALA A 166 -5.75 -9.47 -19.80
C ALA A 166 -6.26 -8.97 -21.16
N GLU A 167 -5.42 -8.28 -21.92
CA GLU A 167 -5.69 -7.90 -23.32
C GLU A 167 -5.83 -9.13 -24.22
N ALA A 168 -4.96 -10.14 -24.05
CA ALA A 168 -4.95 -11.34 -24.88
C ALA A 168 -6.06 -12.36 -24.56
N THR A 169 -6.43 -12.51 -23.29
CA THR A 169 -7.29 -13.64 -22.83
C THR A 169 -8.57 -13.18 -22.12
N GLY A 170 -8.74 -11.87 -21.95
CA GLY A 170 -9.88 -11.29 -21.24
C GLY A 170 -9.70 -11.18 -19.73
N ILE A 171 -8.71 -11.84 -19.13
CA ILE A 171 -8.32 -11.70 -17.72
C ILE A 171 -6.82 -11.95 -17.55
N GLY A 172 -6.17 -11.22 -16.65
CA GLY A 172 -4.79 -11.44 -16.29
C GLY A 172 -4.67 -11.47 -14.78
N MET A 173 -3.91 -12.42 -14.22
CA MET A 173 -3.56 -12.45 -12.80
C MET A 173 -2.08 -12.75 -12.65
N VAL A 174 -1.34 -11.86 -11.99
CA VAL A 174 0.09 -12.02 -11.75
C VAL A 174 0.38 -11.93 -10.26
N THR A 175 1.10 -12.92 -9.72
CA THR A 175 1.59 -12.94 -8.33
C THR A 175 3.11 -12.79 -8.29
N ILE A 176 3.64 -12.17 -7.22
CA ILE A 176 5.09 -11.92 -7.08
C ILE A 176 5.52 -12.30 -5.67
N ARG A 177 6.30 -13.37 -5.50
CA ARG A 177 7.00 -13.62 -4.24
C ARG A 177 8.38 -12.96 -4.23
N ASN A 178 8.98 -12.81 -3.05
CA ASN A 178 10.35 -12.29 -2.90
C ASN A 178 10.57 -10.91 -3.54
N GLY A 179 9.53 -10.06 -3.55
CA GLY A 179 9.67 -8.63 -3.80
C GLY A 179 10.03 -7.86 -2.53
N ARG A 180 10.26 -6.55 -2.68
CA ARG A 180 10.36 -5.59 -1.56
C ARG A 180 9.16 -4.65 -1.58
N HIS A 181 9.22 -3.59 -0.77
CA HIS A 181 8.13 -2.62 -0.66
C HIS A 181 7.80 -1.97 -2.02
N PHE A 182 6.51 -1.98 -2.38
CA PHE A 182 6.04 -1.56 -3.70
C PHE A 182 5.35 -0.18 -3.73
N GLY A 183 5.47 0.64 -2.68
CA GLY A 183 4.85 1.97 -2.69
C GLY A 183 3.33 1.94 -2.62
N ALA A 184 2.68 2.97 -3.18
CA ALA A 184 1.23 3.09 -3.20
C ALA A 184 0.60 2.08 -4.17
N ALA A 185 -0.38 1.31 -3.69
CA ALA A 185 -0.98 0.22 -4.47
C ALA A 185 -1.83 0.76 -5.64
N GLY A 186 -2.42 1.96 -5.48
CA GLY A 186 -3.24 2.64 -6.47
C GLY A 186 -2.52 2.83 -7.81
N TYR A 187 -1.22 3.10 -7.80
CA TYR A 187 -0.42 3.31 -9.01
C TYR A 187 -0.56 2.14 -10.01
N TYR A 188 -0.51 0.91 -9.51
CA TYR A 188 -0.59 -0.29 -10.35
C TYR A 188 -2.01 -0.51 -10.89
N ALA A 189 -3.03 -0.30 -10.05
CA ALA A 189 -4.41 -0.43 -10.48
C ALA A 189 -4.75 0.61 -11.56
N GLU A 190 -4.34 1.86 -11.36
CA GLU A 190 -4.54 2.95 -12.31
C GLU A 190 -3.78 2.74 -13.63
N ARG A 191 -2.61 2.09 -13.59
CA ARG A 191 -1.87 1.71 -14.79
C ARG A 191 -2.69 0.78 -15.71
N ALA A 192 -3.48 -0.12 -15.14
CA ALA A 192 -4.43 -0.93 -15.91
C ALA A 192 -5.63 -0.09 -16.38
N ALA A 193 -6.16 0.81 -15.54
CA ALA A 193 -7.26 1.70 -15.92
C ALA A 193 -6.90 2.63 -17.08
N ALA A 194 -5.67 3.13 -17.14
CA ALA A 194 -5.14 3.91 -18.27
C ALA A 194 -5.14 3.13 -19.60
N ARG A 195 -5.24 1.79 -19.54
CA ARG A 195 -5.34 0.89 -20.71
C ARG A 195 -6.78 0.46 -21.01
N GLY A 196 -7.77 1.09 -20.36
CA GLY A 196 -9.17 0.72 -20.50
C GLY A 196 -9.52 -0.59 -19.79
N LEU A 197 -8.74 -0.98 -18.78
CA LEU A 197 -8.93 -2.23 -18.02
C LEU A 197 -9.33 -1.93 -16.57
N ILE A 198 -10.16 -2.77 -15.98
CA ILE A 198 -10.26 -2.79 -14.51
C ILE A 198 -8.93 -3.32 -13.96
N GLY A 199 -8.37 -2.60 -12.98
CA GLY A 199 -7.13 -2.91 -12.31
C GLY A 199 -7.34 -3.19 -10.84
N MET A 200 -6.59 -4.15 -10.30
CA MET A 200 -6.52 -4.40 -8.86
C MET A 200 -5.07 -4.60 -8.46
N ALA A 201 -4.72 -4.20 -7.25
CA ALA A 201 -3.42 -4.50 -6.67
C ALA A 201 -3.57 -4.66 -5.16
N SER A 202 -2.82 -5.60 -4.61
CA SER A 202 -2.78 -5.86 -3.18
C SER A 202 -1.41 -6.42 -2.86
N CYS A 203 -0.96 -6.27 -1.62
CA CYS A 203 0.22 -6.95 -1.11
C CYS A 203 0.03 -7.28 0.37
N ASN A 204 0.94 -8.07 0.94
CA ASN A 204 1.07 -8.21 2.39
C ASN A 204 2.19 -7.31 2.91
N THR A 205 2.18 -7.04 4.22
CA THR A 205 3.24 -6.30 4.90
C THR A 205 3.69 -7.05 6.16
N PRO A 206 4.78 -6.63 6.83
CA PRO A 206 5.13 -7.15 8.15
C PRO A 206 3.94 -7.10 9.12
N VAL A 207 3.94 -8.04 10.07
CA VAL A 207 2.88 -8.19 11.08
C VAL A 207 2.80 -6.95 11.96
N LEU A 208 1.69 -6.23 11.88
CA LEU A 208 1.48 -4.95 12.55
C LEU A 208 0.06 -4.78 13.13
N ALA A 209 -0.94 -5.38 12.49
CA ALA A 209 -2.35 -5.22 12.79
C ALA A 209 -2.88 -6.32 13.71
N VAL A 210 -3.80 -5.92 14.58
CA VAL A 210 -4.50 -6.79 15.52
C VAL A 210 -5.88 -7.16 14.95
N PRO A 211 -6.28 -8.44 14.94
CA PRO A 211 -7.62 -8.86 14.55
C PRO A 211 -8.70 -8.19 15.40
N ALA A 212 -9.91 -8.05 14.86
CA ALA A 212 -11.05 -7.54 15.63
C ALA A 212 -11.29 -8.40 16.89
N GLY A 213 -11.27 -7.75 18.06
CA GLY A 213 -11.43 -8.41 19.36
C GLY A 213 -10.18 -9.13 19.89
N GLY A 214 -9.06 -9.05 19.17
CA GLY A 214 -7.76 -9.56 19.63
C GLY A 214 -6.93 -8.52 20.38
N ALA A 215 -5.78 -8.96 20.87
CA ALA A 215 -4.73 -8.11 21.46
C ALA A 215 -3.35 -8.35 20.80
N GLU A 216 -3.19 -9.46 20.07
CA GLU A 216 -1.94 -9.85 19.45
C GLU A 216 -1.94 -9.49 17.95
N ARG A 217 -0.80 -8.99 17.46
CA ARG A 217 -0.62 -8.67 16.04
C ARG A 217 -0.57 -9.96 15.22
N ALA A 218 -1.33 -10.01 14.13
CA ALA A 218 -1.46 -11.23 13.33
C ALA A 218 -1.28 -11.03 11.82
N PHE A 219 -1.48 -9.82 11.30
CA PHE A 219 -1.37 -9.52 9.86
C PHE A 219 -0.83 -8.12 9.60
N GLY A 220 -0.49 -7.82 8.35
CA GLY A 220 -0.01 -6.51 7.93
C GLY A 220 -1.12 -5.48 7.70
N THR A 221 -0.77 -4.30 7.19
CA THR A 221 -1.76 -3.31 6.72
C THR A 221 -2.43 -3.71 5.41
N ASN A 222 -1.84 -4.70 4.72
CA ASN A 222 -2.32 -5.40 3.54
C ASN A 222 -3.24 -4.53 2.65
N PRO A 223 -2.67 -3.59 1.87
CA PRO A 223 -3.47 -2.65 1.11
C PRO A 223 -4.26 -3.34 0.01
N LEU A 224 -5.40 -2.77 -0.34
CA LEU A 224 -6.22 -3.13 -1.49
C LEU A 224 -6.44 -1.88 -2.33
N ALA A 225 -6.01 -1.96 -3.58
CA ALA A 225 -6.26 -0.97 -4.60
C ALA A 225 -7.15 -1.54 -5.72
N PHE A 226 -8.02 -0.68 -6.24
CA PHE A 226 -8.92 -0.96 -7.34
C PHE A 226 -9.05 0.29 -8.20
N ALA A 227 -8.97 0.12 -9.51
CA ALA A 227 -9.27 1.20 -10.44
C ALA A 227 -10.13 0.70 -11.60
N ALA A 228 -11.06 1.53 -12.05
CA ALA A 228 -11.92 1.24 -13.19
C ALA A 228 -11.96 2.44 -14.16
N PRO A 229 -11.77 2.22 -15.46
CA PRO A 229 -11.81 3.27 -16.46
C PRO A 229 -13.23 3.85 -16.55
N ILE A 230 -13.31 5.16 -16.79
CA ILE A 230 -14.54 5.87 -17.08
C ILE A 230 -14.33 6.61 -18.40
N GLU A 231 -15.20 6.38 -19.38
CA GLU A 231 -15.05 7.00 -20.70
C GLU A 231 -15.03 8.54 -20.61
N GLY A 232 -14.01 9.15 -21.20
CA GLY A 232 -13.84 10.60 -21.25
C GLY A 232 -13.58 11.28 -19.90
N ARG A 233 -13.22 10.52 -18.85
CA ARG A 233 -12.96 11.04 -17.50
C ARG A 233 -11.78 10.33 -16.86
N GLU A 234 -11.31 10.90 -15.75
CA GLU A 234 -10.38 10.20 -14.86
C GLU A 234 -11.01 8.88 -14.36
N PRO A 235 -10.20 7.82 -14.21
CA PRO A 235 -10.70 6.54 -13.72
C PRO A 235 -11.21 6.68 -12.29
N PHE A 236 -12.18 5.83 -11.93
CA PHE A 236 -12.45 5.57 -10.52
C PHE A 236 -11.20 4.91 -9.92
N SER A 237 -10.69 5.43 -8.80
CA SER A 237 -9.53 4.88 -8.10
C SER A 237 -9.81 4.80 -6.60
N LEU A 238 -9.56 3.62 -6.05
CA LEU A 238 -9.57 3.30 -4.62
C LEU A 238 -8.19 2.77 -4.27
N ASP A 239 -7.55 3.36 -3.27
CA ASP A 239 -6.31 2.86 -2.66
C ASP A 239 -6.42 2.98 -1.14
N MET A 240 -6.45 1.85 -0.44
CA MET A 240 -6.65 1.82 1.00
C MET A 240 -5.84 0.71 1.68
N ALA A 241 -5.37 0.99 2.89
CA ALA A 241 -5.00 -0.07 3.83
C ALA A 241 -6.27 -0.82 4.29
N THR A 242 -6.13 -2.10 4.65
CA THR A 242 -7.23 -2.85 5.28
C THR A 242 -7.34 -2.58 6.78
N THR A 243 -6.34 -1.93 7.37
CA THR A 243 -6.36 -1.42 8.74
C THR A 243 -7.10 -0.08 8.86
N ALA A 244 -7.59 0.23 10.06
CA ALA A 244 -8.26 1.50 10.35
C ALA A 244 -7.40 2.74 10.02
N VAL A 245 -6.08 2.57 10.01
CA VAL A 245 -5.11 3.60 9.65
C VAL A 245 -3.88 2.96 8.99
N ALA A 246 -3.25 3.68 8.06
CA ALA A 246 -1.97 3.30 7.49
C ALA A 246 -0.83 3.36 8.54
N GLY A 247 0.09 2.39 8.52
CA GLY A 247 1.21 2.31 9.48
C GLY A 247 2.06 3.58 9.52
N GLY A 248 2.34 4.21 8.37
CA GLY A 248 3.09 5.47 8.33
C GLY A 248 2.43 6.63 9.09
N LYS A 249 1.10 6.68 9.18
CA LYS A 249 0.40 7.70 9.98
C LYS A 249 0.58 7.46 11.48
N LEU A 250 0.63 6.21 11.93
CA LEU A 250 0.95 5.86 13.31
C LEU A 250 2.39 6.24 13.65
N GLU A 251 3.33 5.95 12.75
CA GLU A 251 4.74 6.33 12.93
C GLU A 251 4.93 7.84 13.02
N ILE A 252 4.27 8.61 12.14
CA ILE A 252 4.29 10.07 12.19
C ILE A 252 3.69 10.59 13.50
N ALA A 253 2.57 10.03 13.95
CA ALA A 253 1.95 10.42 15.22
C ALA A 253 2.84 10.11 16.43
N GLY A 254 3.51 8.94 16.41
CA GLY A 254 4.48 8.52 17.41
C GLY A 254 5.68 9.45 17.50
N ARG A 255 6.31 9.78 16.36
CA ARG A 255 7.42 10.75 16.29
C ARG A 255 7.03 12.13 16.79
N GLN A 256 5.77 12.52 16.63
CA GLN A 256 5.24 13.82 17.07
C GLN A 256 4.73 13.81 18.52
N GLY A 257 4.70 12.65 19.20
CA GLY A 257 4.11 12.51 20.53
C GLY A 257 2.62 12.88 20.58
N LYS A 258 1.91 12.78 19.45
CA LYS A 258 0.49 13.18 19.36
C LYS A 258 -0.42 12.01 19.72
N ARG A 259 -1.50 12.32 20.44
CA ARG A 259 -2.57 11.36 20.71
C ARG A 259 -3.16 10.80 19.41
N LEU A 260 -3.42 9.51 19.41
CA LEU A 260 -4.02 8.80 18.29
C LEU A 260 -5.55 8.98 18.30
N PRO A 261 -6.18 9.16 17.13
CA PRO A 261 -7.64 9.05 17.02
C PRO A 261 -8.15 7.71 17.56
N ALA A 262 -9.34 7.74 18.16
CA ALA A 262 -9.98 6.53 18.69
C ALA A 262 -10.14 5.46 17.60
N GLY A 263 -9.87 4.20 17.96
CA GLY A 263 -9.97 3.05 17.06
C GLY A 263 -8.75 2.81 16.16
N TRP A 264 -7.68 3.60 16.27
CA TRP A 264 -6.45 3.40 15.50
C TRP A 264 -5.50 2.36 16.11
N ALA A 265 -5.54 2.20 17.43
CA ALA A 265 -4.62 1.34 18.17
C ALA A 265 -5.30 0.70 19.38
N VAL A 266 -4.71 -0.41 19.83
CA VAL A 266 -5.07 -1.11 21.06
C VAL A 266 -3.82 -1.32 21.93
N ASP A 267 -3.99 -1.45 23.24
CA ASP A 267 -2.95 -1.84 24.19
C ASP A 267 -2.69 -3.36 24.21
N ASP A 268 -1.77 -3.81 25.06
CA ASP A 268 -1.40 -5.23 25.24
C ASP A 268 -2.59 -6.11 25.70
N GLU A 269 -3.66 -5.51 26.23
CA GLU A 269 -4.89 -6.19 26.60
C GLU A 269 -6.00 -6.11 25.52
N GLY A 270 -5.72 -5.48 24.38
CA GLY A 270 -6.66 -5.32 23.27
C GLY A 270 -7.69 -4.21 23.48
N ARG A 271 -7.47 -3.29 24.42
CA ARG A 271 -8.34 -2.15 24.70
C ARG A 271 -7.91 -0.96 23.86
N SER A 272 -8.87 -0.20 23.32
CA SER A 272 -8.56 1.00 22.52
C SER A 272 -7.70 1.98 23.32
N THR A 273 -6.61 2.44 22.70
CA THR A 273 -5.70 3.43 23.28
C THR A 273 -5.55 4.63 22.34
N ASP A 274 -5.33 5.81 22.91
CA ASP A 274 -4.93 7.03 22.20
C ASP A 274 -3.47 7.39 22.48
N ASP A 275 -2.75 6.56 23.23
CA ASP A 275 -1.35 6.76 23.59
C ASP A 275 -0.42 6.24 22.47
N PRO A 276 0.37 7.11 21.81
CA PRO A 276 1.32 6.68 20.79
C PRO A 276 2.44 5.78 21.33
N SER A 277 2.74 5.81 22.64
CA SER A 277 3.76 4.95 23.25
C SER A 277 3.33 3.49 23.38
N ALA A 278 2.03 3.22 23.33
CA ALA A 278 1.46 1.87 23.35
C ALA A 278 1.58 1.14 21.99
N LEU A 279 2.21 1.75 20.99
CA LEU A 279 2.43 1.16 19.66
C LEU A 279 3.66 0.24 19.57
N GLY A 280 4.35 0.01 20.71
CA GLY A 280 5.55 -0.83 20.84
C GLY A 280 5.34 -2.31 20.53
#